data_AF-B4FNM3-F1
#
_entry.id   AF-B4FNM3-F1
#
_cell.length_a   1.000
_cell.length_b   1.000
_cell.length_c   1.000
_cell.angle_alpha   90.00
_cell.angle_beta   90.00
_cell.angle_gamma   90.00
#
_symmetry.space_group_name_H-M   'P 1'
#
loop_
_entity.id
_entity.type
_entity.pdbx_description
1 polymer ?
#
loop_
_entity_poly.entity_id
_entity_poly.type
_entity_poly.pdbx_seq_one_letter_code
_entity_poly.pdbx_strand_id
1 'polypeptide(L)'
;MKRFFQPVPKDGSPSKKRLAGAAEPGDGPTSAGAATGAGGDVEGRPTEEPFKFLTWNANSLLLRMKSDWPAFSQLVARLDPDVICVQEVRMPAAGSKGAPKNPSELKDDTSLSRDEKQVVLRALSASPFKDYRVWWSLSDSKYAGTAMFIKKKFEPKKVSFNLDRT
;
A
#
# COMPACT_ATOMS: atom_id res chain seq x y z
N MET A 1 -10.20 28.12 -6.97
CA MET A 1 -11.47 27.37 -6.95
C MET A 1 -11.26 26.05 -6.21
N LYS A 2 -11.76 25.91 -4.97
CA LYS A 2 -11.68 24.64 -4.23
C LYS A 2 -12.80 23.73 -4.70
N ARG A 3 -12.46 22.70 -5.48
CA ARG A 3 -13.39 21.62 -5.80
C ARG A 3 -13.40 20.68 -4.61
N PHE A 4 -14.45 20.78 -3.79
CA PHE A 4 -14.72 19.76 -2.79
C PHE A 4 -15.25 18.54 -3.51
N PHE A 5 -14.57 17.40 -3.37
CA PHE A 5 -15.09 16.12 -3.84
C PHE A 5 -16.34 15.77 -3.02
N GLN A 6 -17.43 15.45 -3.70
CA GLN A 6 -18.64 14.96 -3.04
C GLN A 6 -18.52 13.44 -2.83
N PRO A 7 -18.82 12.93 -1.62
CA PRO A 7 -18.88 11.49 -1.36
C PRO A 7 -19.92 10.81 -2.25
N VAL A 8 -19.59 9.63 -2.77
CA VAL A 8 -20.55 8.79 -3.52
C VAL A 8 -21.58 8.22 -2.54
N PRO A 9 -22.89 8.40 -2.78
CA PRO A 9 -23.92 7.78 -1.96
C PRO A 9 -23.84 6.24 -2.07
N LYS A 10 -23.77 5.57 -0.92
CA LYS A 10 -24.09 4.14 -0.85
C LYS A 10 -25.60 4.01 -1.01
N ASP A 11 -26.05 3.64 -2.19
CA ASP A 11 -27.13 2.68 -2.42
C ASP A 11 -27.59 2.74 -3.88
N GLY A 12 -27.38 1.65 -4.61
CA GLY A 12 -27.73 1.57 -6.02
C GLY A 12 -27.54 0.19 -6.64
N SER A 13 -27.73 -0.88 -5.87
CA SER A 13 -28.02 -2.21 -6.40
C SER A 13 -29.24 -2.10 -7.33
N PRO A 14 -29.23 -2.61 -8.57
CA PRO A 14 -30.33 -2.42 -9.50
C PRO A 14 -31.60 -3.09 -8.96
N SER A 15 -32.62 -2.25 -8.77
CA SER A 15 -33.93 -2.58 -8.23
C SER A 15 -34.65 -3.65 -9.06
N LYS A 16 -34.93 -4.77 -8.37
CA LYS A 16 -35.77 -5.89 -8.80
C LYS A 16 -37.20 -5.40 -9.05
N LYS A 17 -37.63 -5.31 -10.32
CA LYS A 17 -39.06 -5.20 -10.65
C LYS A 17 -39.73 -6.54 -10.39
N ARG A 18 -40.60 -6.60 -9.37
CA ARG A 18 -41.59 -7.68 -9.18
C ARG A 18 -42.70 -7.49 -10.21
N LEU A 19 -43.00 -8.51 -10.99
CA LEU A 19 -44.28 -8.74 -11.64
C LEU A 19 -44.70 -10.17 -11.32
N ALA A 20 -45.89 -10.30 -10.75
CA ALA A 20 -46.56 -11.57 -10.48
C ALA A 20 -47.50 -11.91 -11.66
N GLY A 21 -47.59 -13.18 -12.01
CA GLY A 21 -48.55 -13.73 -12.99
C GLY A 21 -48.13 -15.13 -13.45
N ALA A 22 -48.96 -16.12 -13.16
CA ALA A 22 -48.70 -17.56 -13.20
C ALA A 22 -48.73 -18.22 -14.60
N ALA A 23 -48.03 -19.36 -14.76
CA ALA A 23 -48.53 -20.61 -15.39
C ALA A 23 -47.44 -21.72 -15.43
N GLU A 24 -47.76 -22.86 -14.80
CA GLU A 24 -47.45 -24.30 -15.04
C GLU A 24 -46.07 -24.85 -15.48
N PRO A 25 -45.68 -26.06 -15.01
CA PRO A 25 -44.40 -26.71 -15.32
C PRO A 25 -44.51 -27.66 -16.54
N GLY A 26 -43.45 -27.72 -17.34
CA GLY A 26 -43.31 -28.66 -18.46
C GLY A 26 -41.95 -29.37 -18.43
N ASP A 27 -42.00 -30.70 -18.38
CA ASP A 27 -40.91 -31.66 -18.47
C ASP A 27 -40.17 -31.63 -19.83
N GLY A 28 -38.87 -31.98 -19.82
CA GLY A 28 -38.20 -32.58 -20.99
C GLY A 28 -36.72 -32.18 -21.21
N PRO A 29 -35.89 -33.04 -21.84
CA PRO A 29 -34.62 -33.47 -21.23
C PRO A 29 -33.32 -33.19 -22.03
N THR A 30 -32.19 -33.31 -21.32
CA THR A 30 -30.84 -33.80 -21.71
C THR A 30 -30.23 -33.54 -23.11
N SER A 31 -29.01 -33.00 -23.12
CA SER A 31 -27.83 -33.45 -23.93
C SER A 31 -26.62 -32.55 -23.56
N ALA A 32 -25.52 -33.04 -22.98
CA ALA A 32 -24.47 -33.95 -23.45
C ALA A 32 -23.48 -33.33 -24.47
N GLY A 33 -22.21 -33.26 -24.07
CA GLY A 33 -21.03 -32.99 -24.91
C GLY A 33 -20.33 -31.67 -24.58
N ALA A 34 -19.01 -31.53 -24.46
CA ALA A 34 -17.90 -32.47 -24.56
C ALA A 34 -16.67 -31.79 -23.90
N ALA A 35 -15.77 -32.59 -23.34
CA ALA A 35 -14.50 -32.14 -22.80
C ALA A 35 -13.51 -31.78 -23.91
N THR A 36 -12.74 -30.70 -23.77
CA THR A 36 -11.34 -30.59 -24.20
C THR A 36 -10.63 -29.42 -23.51
N GLY A 37 -9.38 -29.65 -23.10
CA GLY A 37 -8.36 -28.59 -23.04
C GLY A 37 -7.98 -28.09 -21.65
N ALA A 38 -6.98 -28.75 -21.06
CA ALA A 38 -6.29 -28.30 -19.87
C ALA A 38 -5.54 -26.97 -20.09
N GLY A 39 -5.70 -26.08 -19.12
CA GLY A 39 -4.85 -24.92 -18.88
C GLY A 39 -5.20 -24.42 -17.49
N GLY A 40 -4.62 -25.03 -16.46
CA GLY A 40 -5.05 -24.90 -15.07
C GLY A 40 -5.11 -23.44 -14.62
N ASP A 41 -6.33 -22.91 -14.53
CA ASP A 41 -6.62 -21.76 -13.71
C ASP A 41 -6.26 -22.11 -12.27
N VAL A 42 -5.34 -21.35 -11.69
CA VAL A 42 -5.19 -21.28 -10.24
C VAL A 42 -6.39 -20.47 -9.72
N GLU A 43 -7.59 -21.03 -9.82
CA GLU A 43 -8.72 -20.60 -9.01
C GLU A 43 -8.48 -21.07 -7.58
N GLY A 44 -8.61 -20.18 -6.59
CA GLY A 44 -8.86 -20.63 -5.23
C GLY A 44 -8.15 -19.91 -4.08
N ARG A 45 -7.64 -18.69 -4.25
CA ARG A 45 -7.66 -17.74 -3.13
C ARG A 45 -8.35 -16.47 -3.59
N PRO A 46 -9.42 -16.01 -2.91
CA PRO A 46 -9.83 -14.62 -3.09
C PRO A 46 -8.59 -13.77 -2.77
N THR A 47 -8.07 -13.09 -3.79
CA THR A 47 -6.96 -12.17 -3.60
C THR A 47 -7.50 -11.09 -2.67
N GLU A 48 -7.14 -11.18 -1.40
CA GLU A 48 -7.56 -10.20 -0.41
C GLU A 48 -7.09 -8.83 -0.91
N GLU A 49 -8.02 -7.87 -1.01
CA GLU A 49 -7.70 -6.51 -1.41
C GLU A 49 -7.40 -5.66 -0.16
N PRO A 50 -6.48 -4.68 -0.22
CA PRO A 50 -6.22 -3.81 0.91
C PRO A 50 -7.43 -2.88 1.16
N PHE A 51 -7.93 -2.85 2.38
CA PHE A 51 -9.14 -2.08 2.73
C PHE A 51 -8.91 -1.08 3.87
N LYS A 52 -7.83 -1.22 4.63
CA LYS A 52 -7.46 -0.28 5.70
C LYS A 52 -6.24 0.55 5.32
N PHE A 53 -6.44 1.86 5.23
CA PHE A 53 -5.39 2.82 4.90
C PHE A 53 -5.18 3.76 6.09
N LEU A 54 -3.94 3.88 6.52
CA LEU A 54 -3.50 4.89 7.48
C LEU A 54 -2.64 5.91 6.74
N THR A 55 -2.87 7.20 6.99
CA THR A 55 -1.96 8.26 6.51
C THR A 55 -1.43 9.05 7.68
N TRP A 56 -0.16 9.41 7.63
CA TRP A 56 0.49 10.15 8.70
C TRP A 56 1.57 11.07 8.16
N ASN A 57 1.44 12.37 8.44
CA ASN A 57 2.56 13.29 8.33
C ASN A 57 3.45 13.14 9.58
N ALA A 58 4.63 12.56 9.41
CA ALA A 58 5.52 12.26 10.53
C ALA A 58 6.27 13.49 11.04
N ASN A 59 6.39 14.55 10.23
CA ASN A 59 7.28 15.69 10.48
C ASN A 59 8.68 15.19 10.93
N SER A 60 9.35 14.44 10.05
CA SER A 60 10.55 13.62 10.26
C SER A 60 10.29 12.23 10.86
N LEU A 61 10.28 11.22 10.00
CA LEU A 61 10.14 9.82 10.41
C LEU A 61 11.29 9.36 11.31
N LEU A 62 12.53 9.79 11.02
CA LEU A 62 13.69 9.44 11.85
C LEU A 62 13.57 9.99 13.27
N LEU A 63 13.11 11.24 13.42
CA LEU A 63 12.89 11.83 14.73
C LEU A 63 11.85 11.01 15.51
N ARG A 64 10.74 10.67 14.84
CA ARG A 64 9.69 9.85 15.45
C ARG A 64 10.17 8.46 15.87
N MET A 65 10.96 7.82 15.02
CA MET A 65 11.59 6.53 15.32
C MET A 65 12.49 6.58 16.57
N LYS A 66 13.06 7.74 16.90
CA LYS A 66 13.88 7.95 18.09
C LYS A 66 13.06 8.32 19.34
N SER A 67 11.94 9.01 19.20
CA SER A 67 11.20 9.61 20.34
C SER A 67 9.90 8.89 20.71
N ASP A 68 9.05 8.56 19.74
CA ASP A 68 7.66 8.13 19.96
C ASP A 68 7.28 6.85 19.18
N TRP A 69 8.29 6.14 18.65
CA TRP A 69 8.11 4.89 17.91
C TRP A 69 7.29 3.81 18.64
N PRO A 70 7.45 3.58 19.96
CA PRO A 70 6.65 2.58 20.66
C PRO A 70 5.15 2.90 20.62
N ALA A 71 4.77 4.17 20.77
CA ALA A 71 3.37 4.59 20.70
C ALA A 71 2.80 4.42 19.30
N PHE A 72 3.57 4.79 18.27
CA PHE A 72 3.16 4.56 16.88
C PHE A 72 3.06 3.07 16.55
N SER A 73 4.00 2.24 17.02
CA SER A 73 3.97 0.78 16.88
C SER A 73 2.69 0.18 17.47
N GLN A 74 2.29 0.63 18.67
CA GLN A 74 1.05 0.20 19.31
C GLN A 74 -0.20 0.64 18.52
N LEU A 75 -0.20 1.87 17.98
CA LEU A 75 -1.27 2.35 17.12
C LEU A 75 -1.42 1.46 15.87
N VAL A 76 -0.30 1.15 15.19
CA VAL A 76 -0.30 0.29 14.01
C VAL A 76 -0.76 -1.13 14.36
N ALA A 77 -0.28 -1.70 15.46
CA ALA A 77 -0.71 -3.02 15.91
C ALA A 77 -2.21 -3.08 16.23
N ARG A 78 -2.77 -2.01 16.81
CA ARG A 78 -4.20 -1.93 17.13
C ARG A 78 -5.08 -1.72 15.90
N LEU A 79 -4.69 -0.84 14.99
CA LEU A 79 -5.47 -0.53 13.79
C LEU A 79 -5.32 -1.59 12.70
N ASP A 80 -4.17 -2.27 12.68
CA ASP A 80 -3.75 -3.25 11.69
C ASP A 80 -3.99 -2.77 10.23
N PRO A 81 -3.45 -1.59 9.84
CA PRO A 81 -3.68 -1.04 8.50
C PRO A 81 -2.97 -1.88 7.43
N ASP A 82 -3.60 -2.09 6.28
CA ASP A 82 -3.01 -2.81 5.15
C ASP A 82 -1.95 -1.97 4.45
N VAL A 83 -2.19 -0.66 4.41
CA VAL A 83 -1.29 0.34 3.82
C VAL A 83 -1.11 1.50 4.78
N ILE A 84 0.14 1.94 4.97
CA ILE A 84 0.50 3.15 5.73
C ILE A 84 1.23 4.11 4.79
N CYS A 85 0.65 5.29 4.60
CA CYS A 85 1.24 6.38 3.82
C CYS A 85 1.88 7.39 4.77
N VAL A 86 3.19 7.58 4.67
CA VAL A 86 3.95 8.53 5.49
C VAL A 86 4.38 9.72 4.65
N GLN A 87 4.01 10.92 5.10
CA GLN A 87 4.49 12.18 4.53
C GLN A 87 5.54 12.82 5.44
N GLU A 88 6.35 13.70 4.86
CA GLU A 88 7.46 14.37 5.54
C GLU A 88 8.39 13.38 6.25
N VAL A 89 8.85 12.39 5.51
CA VAL A 89 9.86 11.43 6.00
C VAL A 89 11.14 12.17 6.39
N ARG A 90 11.50 13.22 5.65
CA ARG A 90 12.65 14.10 5.88
C ARG A 90 13.98 13.36 5.95
N MET A 91 14.12 12.33 5.11
CA MET A 91 15.33 11.55 4.92
C MET A 91 15.81 11.73 3.48
N PRO A 92 17.13 11.90 3.24
CA PRO A 92 17.65 12.12 1.90
C PRO A 92 17.80 10.80 1.14
N ALA A 93 17.61 10.88 -0.18
CA ALA A 93 17.86 9.81 -1.14
C ALA A 93 19.35 9.40 -1.18
N ALA A 94 19.62 8.14 -1.48
CA ALA A 94 20.97 7.60 -1.64
C ALA A 94 21.65 8.14 -2.89
N GLY A 95 22.96 8.38 -2.79
CA GLY A 95 23.79 8.92 -3.87
C GLY A 95 24.79 9.96 -3.39
N SER A 96 25.88 10.11 -4.14
CA SER A 96 26.96 11.06 -3.88
C SER A 96 26.55 12.50 -4.18
N LYS A 97 27.28 13.46 -3.60
CA LYS A 97 27.06 14.88 -3.87
C LYS A 97 27.34 15.19 -5.36
N GLY A 98 26.38 15.83 -6.04
CA GLY A 98 26.51 16.25 -7.43
C GLY A 98 26.19 15.18 -8.48
N ALA A 99 25.80 13.97 -8.06
CA ALA A 99 25.32 12.91 -8.94
C ALA A 99 23.81 12.71 -8.77
N PRO A 100 23.12 12.11 -9.77
CA PRO A 100 21.75 11.64 -9.62
C PRO A 100 21.60 10.73 -8.40
N LYS A 101 20.47 10.86 -7.70
CA LYS A 101 20.17 10.08 -6.50
C LYS A 101 19.09 9.04 -6.75
N ASN A 102 19.14 7.94 -5.99
CA ASN A 102 18.11 6.93 -5.97
C ASN A 102 17.04 7.28 -4.90
N PRO A 103 15.85 7.78 -5.28
CA PRO A 103 14.82 8.15 -4.34
C PRO A 103 14.21 6.94 -3.61
N SER A 104 14.48 5.72 -4.08
CA SER A 104 13.98 4.48 -3.47
C SER A 104 14.85 3.98 -2.32
N GLU A 105 15.97 4.64 -2.04
CA GLU A 105 16.94 4.17 -1.05
C GLU A 105 17.37 5.30 -0.10
N LEU A 106 17.51 4.94 1.18
CA LEU A 106 18.01 5.85 2.20
C LEU A 106 19.52 6.06 2.04
N LYS A 107 19.93 7.32 2.08
CA LYS A 107 21.33 7.76 2.07
C LYS A 107 22.19 7.07 3.14
N ASP A 108 23.41 6.69 2.75
CA ASP A 108 24.37 5.94 3.58
C ASP A 108 25.86 6.15 3.19
N ASP A 109 26.16 7.19 2.44
CA ASP A 109 27.51 7.57 1.99
C ASP A 109 28.45 8.03 3.12
N THR A 110 27.92 8.59 4.21
CA THR A 110 28.66 9.06 5.39
C THR A 110 28.43 8.18 6.60
N SER A 111 29.31 8.24 7.61
CA SER A 111 29.10 7.52 8.88
C SER A 111 27.78 7.92 9.53
N LEU A 112 27.50 9.23 9.60
CA LEU A 112 26.26 9.76 10.16
C LEU A 112 25.02 9.22 9.43
N SER A 113 25.01 9.23 8.09
CA SER A 113 23.86 8.72 7.32
C SER A 113 23.69 7.21 7.47
N ARG A 114 24.78 6.44 7.62
CA ARG A 114 24.71 5.01 7.97
C ARG A 114 24.07 4.78 9.33
N ASP A 115 24.46 5.53 10.36
CA ASP A 115 23.89 5.40 11.70
C ASP A 115 22.39 5.73 11.70
N GLU A 116 21.99 6.79 10.99
CA GLU A 116 20.58 7.15 10.80
C GLU A 116 19.80 6.04 10.08
N LYS A 117 20.36 5.46 9.01
CA LYS A 117 19.76 4.33 8.28
C LYS A 117 19.60 3.10 9.17
N GLN A 118 20.57 2.80 10.03
CA GLN A 118 20.49 1.67 10.95
C GLN A 118 19.35 1.82 11.98
N VAL A 119 19.12 3.04 12.48
CA VAL A 119 17.97 3.31 13.36
C VAL A 119 16.65 2.99 12.64
N VAL A 120 16.51 3.44 11.39
CA VAL A 120 15.33 3.18 10.57
C VAL A 120 15.15 1.68 10.31
N LEU A 121 16.19 0.99 9.84
CA LEU A 121 16.12 -0.44 9.52
C LEU A 121 15.79 -1.29 10.74
N ARG A 122 16.34 -0.95 11.92
CA ARG A 122 16.01 -1.63 13.18
C ARG A 122 14.53 -1.44 13.53
N ALA A 123 14.03 -0.21 13.45
CA ALA A 123 12.64 0.12 13.74
C ALA A 123 11.66 -0.63 12.81
N LEU A 124 12.02 -0.76 11.53
CA LEU A 124 11.22 -1.47 10.53
C LEU A 124 11.32 -3.00 10.59
N SER A 125 12.42 -3.52 11.15
CA SER A 125 12.61 -4.97 11.32
C SER A 125 11.84 -5.53 12.53
N ALA A 126 11.30 -4.66 13.39
CA ALA A 126 10.50 -5.06 14.54
C ALA A 126 9.02 -5.23 14.18
N SER A 127 8.28 -6.01 14.98
CA SER A 127 6.81 -6.09 14.88
C SER A 127 6.18 -4.74 15.25
N PRO A 128 5.11 -4.27 14.56
CA PRO A 128 4.40 -4.92 13.44
C PRO A 128 5.02 -4.68 12.05
N PHE A 129 6.02 -3.81 11.95
CA PHE A 129 6.55 -3.33 10.66
C PHE A 129 7.30 -4.40 9.85
N LYS A 130 7.82 -5.44 10.50
CA LYS A 130 8.46 -6.59 9.82
C LYS A 130 7.55 -7.24 8.77
N ASP A 131 6.24 -7.10 8.89
CA ASP A 131 5.25 -7.69 7.99
C ASP A 131 4.89 -6.75 6.82
N TYR A 132 5.54 -5.59 6.73
CA TYR A 132 5.36 -4.62 5.65
C TYR A 132 6.57 -4.58 4.71
N ARG A 133 6.34 -4.27 3.44
CA ARG A 133 7.35 -3.77 2.50
C ARG A 133 7.27 -2.26 2.49
N VAL A 134 8.42 -1.58 2.47
CA VAL A 134 8.47 -0.12 2.42
C VAL A 134 8.96 0.34 1.05
N TRP A 135 8.17 1.21 0.43
CA TRP A 135 8.50 1.92 -0.80
C TRP A 135 8.84 3.36 -0.47
N TRP A 136 10.05 3.77 -0.79
CA TRP A 136 10.53 5.11 -0.52
C TRP A 136 10.40 6.00 -1.76
N SER A 137 10.00 7.24 -1.56
CA SER A 137 10.11 8.30 -2.57
C SER A 137 10.74 9.50 -1.89
N LEU A 138 12.07 9.50 -1.86
CA LEU A 138 12.87 10.46 -1.11
C LEU A 138 13.34 11.60 -2.00
N SER A 139 13.51 12.76 -1.37
CA SER A 139 14.10 13.95 -1.97
C SER A 139 15.61 13.93 -1.86
N ASP A 140 16.24 14.81 -2.63
CA ASP A 140 17.68 15.05 -2.60
C ASP A 140 18.23 15.58 -1.27
N SER A 141 17.36 16.23 -0.49
CA SER A 141 17.68 16.83 0.80
C SER A 141 16.80 16.23 1.90
N LYS A 142 17.04 16.61 3.16
CA LYS A 142 16.19 16.25 4.30
C LYS A 142 14.82 16.96 4.29
N TYR A 143 14.49 17.74 3.25
CA TYR A 143 13.21 18.43 3.14
C TYR A 143 12.28 17.67 2.20
N ALA A 144 11.09 17.30 2.68
CA ALA A 144 10.08 16.45 2.02
C ALA A 144 10.36 14.92 2.12
N GLY A 145 10.04 14.18 1.06
CA GLY A 145 10.08 12.72 1.01
C GLY A 145 8.83 12.05 1.58
N THR A 146 8.43 10.94 0.95
CA THR A 146 7.31 10.09 1.36
C THR A 146 7.75 8.63 1.44
N ALA A 147 6.97 7.83 2.18
CA ALA A 147 7.14 6.39 2.24
C ALA A 147 5.77 5.71 2.26
N MET A 148 5.68 4.54 1.64
CA MET A 148 4.47 3.72 1.65
C MET A 148 4.80 2.33 2.17
N PHE A 149 4.10 1.92 3.21
CA PHE A 149 4.27 0.63 3.86
C PHE A 149 3.08 -0.20 3.43
N ILE A 150 3.33 -1.36 2.81
CA ILE A 150 2.27 -2.24 2.33
C ILE A 150 2.50 -3.60 2.98
N LYS A 151 1.48 -4.17 3.64
CA LYS A 151 1.62 -5.53 4.21
C LYS A 151 2.09 -6.48 3.10
N LYS A 152 3.06 -7.33 3.40
CA LYS A 152 3.71 -8.26 2.45
C LYS A 152 2.75 -9.20 1.75
N LYS A 153 1.55 -9.44 2.31
CA LYS A 153 0.48 -10.22 1.70
C LYS A 153 -0.18 -9.55 0.50
N PHE A 154 -0.05 -8.22 0.36
CA PHE A 154 -0.53 -7.47 -0.79
C PHE A 154 0.62 -7.10 -1.71
N GLU A 155 0.45 -7.39 -3.00
CA GLU A 155 1.40 -7.05 -4.04
C GLU A 155 0.83 -5.94 -4.94
N PRO A 156 1.49 -4.77 -5.02
CA PRO A 156 1.06 -3.71 -5.93
C PRO A 156 1.13 -4.17 -7.38
N LYS A 157 0.06 -3.95 -8.16
CA LYS A 157 0.05 -4.26 -9.60
C LYS A 157 1.06 -3.42 -10.40
N LYS A 158 1.32 -2.19 -9.96
CA LYS A 158 2.28 -1.26 -10.58
C LYS A 158 2.78 -0.27 -9.53
N VAL A 159 4.08 0.02 -9.57
CA VAL A 159 4.71 1.11 -8.81
C VAL A 159 5.36 2.05 -9.81
N SER A 160 5.07 3.33 -9.70
CA SER A 160 5.67 4.39 -10.51
C SER A 160 5.99 5.58 -9.64
N PHE A 161 7.08 6.28 -9.98
CA PHE A 161 7.51 7.48 -9.30
C PHE A 161 7.30 8.67 -10.25
N ASN A 162 6.77 9.77 -9.71
CA ASN A 162 6.50 10.98 -10.49
C ASN A 162 7.70 11.91 -10.58
N LEU A 163 8.81 11.57 -9.94
CA LEU A 163 10.07 12.30 -10.05
C LEU A 163 10.86 11.66 -11.18
N ASP A 164 11.13 12.46 -12.22
CA ASP A 164 11.98 12.05 -13.32
C ASP A 164 13.37 11.67 -12.78
N ARG A 165 13.92 10.56 -13.30
CA ARG A 165 15.32 10.20 -13.06
C ARG A 165 16.16 11.21 -13.84
N THR A 166 16.74 12.17 -13.13
CA THR A 166 17.68 13.16 -13.68
C THR A 166 19.03 12.52 -13.96
#